data_AF-A0A136HRZ9-F1
#
_entry.id   AF-A0A136HRZ9-F1
#
_cell.length_a   1.000
_cell.length_b   1.000
_cell.length_c   1.000
_cell.angle_alpha   90.00
_cell.angle_beta   90.00
_cell.angle_gamma   90.00
#
_symmetry.space_group_name_H-M   'P 1'
#
loop_
_entity.id
_entity.type
_entity.pdbx_description
1 polymer ?
#
loop_
_entity_poly.entity_id
_entity_poly.type
_entity_poly.pdbx_seq_one_letter_code
_entity_poly.pdbx_strand_id
1 'polypeptide(L)'
;MSKATNMSDDTARAIDAEIKSLIDRNYERAQKILEENIDILHSMKDALMKYETIDAKQIDDLMKRTDVRPPADWDDSASSGGDKPSGGAPVREGEIKNDGVDKPSVGKPGDLPS
;
A
#
# COMPACT_ATOMS: atom_id res chain seq x y z
N MET A 1 53.37 5.49 -30.40
CA MET A 1 52.28 5.86 -29.47
C MET A 1 51.44 4.62 -29.22
N SER A 2 51.48 4.02 -28.03
CA SER A 2 50.72 2.77 -27.73
C SER A 2 50.47 2.49 -26.24
N LYS A 3 50.85 3.38 -25.32
CA LYS A 3 50.72 3.11 -23.87
C LYS A 3 49.39 3.56 -23.26
N ALA A 4 48.75 4.57 -23.85
CA ALA A 4 47.48 5.12 -23.38
C ALA A 4 46.26 4.23 -23.71
N THR A 5 46.29 3.54 -24.86
CA THR A 5 45.19 2.64 -25.29
C THR A 5 45.13 1.38 -24.43
N ASN A 6 46.29 0.75 -24.15
CA ASN A 6 46.35 -0.43 -23.27
C ASN A 6 45.87 -0.11 -21.84
N MET A 7 46.20 1.07 -21.31
CA MET A 7 45.69 1.51 -20.00
C MET A 7 44.16 1.67 -19.99
N SER A 8 43.57 2.14 -21.09
CA SER A 8 42.12 2.27 -21.25
C SER A 8 41.44 0.89 -21.27
N ASP A 9 42.02 -0.09 -21.96
CA ASP A 9 41.46 -1.44 -22.06
C ASP A 9 41.50 -2.19 -20.72
N ASP A 10 42.63 -2.08 -20.00
CA ASP A 10 42.76 -2.68 -18.66
C ASP A 10 41.81 -2.01 -17.65
N THR A 11 41.66 -0.68 -17.72
CA THR A 11 40.72 0.07 -16.87
C THR A 11 39.27 -0.30 -17.18
N ALA A 12 38.90 -0.41 -18.46
CA ALA A 12 37.56 -0.82 -18.87
C ALA A 12 37.23 -2.24 -18.37
N ARG A 13 38.18 -3.18 -18.50
CA ARG A 13 38.01 -4.55 -17.98
C ARG A 13 37.85 -4.57 -16.46
N ALA A 14 38.59 -3.74 -15.73
CA ALA A 14 38.44 -3.62 -14.29
C ALA A 14 37.05 -3.07 -13.89
N ILE A 15 36.54 -2.09 -14.63
CA ILE A 15 35.20 -1.52 -14.41
C ILE A 15 34.12 -2.60 -14.63
N ASP A 16 34.18 -3.33 -15.74
CA ASP A 16 33.20 -4.38 -16.04
C ASP A 16 33.19 -5.48 -14.96
N ALA A 17 34.37 -5.85 -14.46
CA ALA A 17 34.50 -6.82 -13.37
C ALA A 17 33.86 -6.32 -12.06
N GLU A 18 34.04 -5.05 -11.71
CA GLU A 18 33.44 -4.47 -10.51
C GLU A 18 31.92 -4.34 -10.64
N ILE A 19 31.42 -3.95 -11.82
CA ILE A 19 29.97 -3.91 -12.10
C ILE A 19 29.36 -5.29 -11.91
N LYS A 20 29.99 -6.33 -12.49
CA LYS A 20 29.54 -7.70 -12.31
C LYS A 20 29.53 -8.11 -10.84
N SER A 21 30.63 -7.88 -10.13
CA SER A 21 30.72 -8.19 -8.70
C SER A 21 29.68 -7.44 -7.86
N LEU A 22 29.35 -6.20 -8.20
CA LEU A 22 28.31 -5.43 -7.55
C LEU A 22 26.93 -6.06 -7.78
N ILE A 23 26.61 -6.44 -9.02
CA ILE A 23 25.33 -7.07 -9.36
C ILE A 23 25.20 -8.41 -8.62
N ASP A 24 26.22 -9.25 -8.70
CA ASP A 24 26.22 -10.60 -8.10
C ASP A 24 26.01 -10.50 -6.57
N ARG A 25 26.74 -9.61 -5.89
CA ARG A 25 26.56 -9.39 -4.43
C ARG A 25 25.15 -8.93 -4.06
N ASN A 26 24.55 -8.03 -4.85
CA ASN A 26 23.20 -7.55 -4.56
C ASN A 26 22.13 -8.60 -4.88
N TYR A 27 22.34 -9.40 -5.92
CA TYR A 27 21.48 -10.53 -6.25
C TYR A 27 21.48 -11.56 -5.12
N GLU A 28 22.66 -12.01 -4.68
CA GLU A 28 22.80 -12.95 -3.56
C GLU A 28 22.15 -12.40 -2.29
N ARG A 29 22.37 -11.12 -1.99
CA ARG A 29 21.74 -10.47 -0.83
C ARG A 29 20.21 -10.46 -0.94
N ALA A 30 19.67 -10.10 -2.10
CA ALA A 30 18.22 -10.07 -2.32
C ALA A 30 17.61 -11.47 -2.22
N GLN A 31 18.24 -12.47 -2.86
CA GLN A 31 17.84 -13.86 -2.77
C GLN A 31 17.83 -14.35 -1.32
N LYS A 32 18.90 -14.08 -0.57
CA LYS A 32 18.99 -14.46 0.84
C LYS A 32 17.87 -13.83 1.68
N ILE A 33 17.57 -12.54 1.48
CA ILE A 33 16.47 -11.86 2.18
C ILE A 33 15.13 -12.54 1.89
N LEU A 34 14.90 -12.95 0.63
CA LEU A 34 13.67 -13.64 0.24
C LEU A 34 13.60 -15.06 0.84
N GLU A 35 14.69 -15.81 0.81
CA GLU A 35 14.76 -17.17 1.38
C GLU A 35 14.58 -17.18 2.90
N GLU A 36 15.20 -16.24 3.61
CA GLU A 36 15.05 -16.08 5.07
C GLU A 36 13.63 -15.66 5.47
N ASN A 37 12.86 -15.07 4.56
CA ASN A 37 11.49 -14.60 4.77
C ASN A 37 10.50 -15.25 3.80
N ILE A 38 10.70 -16.54 3.51
CA ILE A 38 9.88 -17.28 2.54
C ILE A 38 8.40 -17.34 2.95
N ASP A 39 8.12 -17.29 4.25
CA ASP A 39 6.78 -17.20 4.82
C ASP A 39 6.07 -15.93 4.34
N ILE A 40 6.73 -14.77 4.47
CA ILE A 40 6.22 -13.48 4.00
C ILE A 40 6.02 -13.51 2.48
N LEU A 41 6.94 -14.12 1.72
CA LEU A 41 6.82 -14.26 0.27
C LEU A 41 5.59 -15.07 -0.13
N HIS A 42 5.34 -16.20 0.53
CA HIS A 42 4.16 -17.02 0.28
C HIS A 42 2.87 -16.30 0.65
N SER A 43 2.83 -15.62 1.81
CA SER A 43 1.69 -14.80 2.21
C SER A 43 1.43 -13.65 1.23
N MET A 44 2.48 -13.02 0.70
CA MET A 44 2.35 -11.97 -0.31
C MET A 44 1.77 -12.53 -1.61
N LYS A 45 2.23 -13.70 -2.05
CA LYS A 45 1.68 -14.42 -3.21
C LYS A 45 0.20 -14.72 -2.99
N ASP A 46 -0.20 -15.25 -1.83
CA ASP A 46 -1.60 -15.56 -1.53
C ASP A 46 -2.47 -14.29 -1.48
N ALA A 47 -1.95 -13.19 -0.92
CA ALA A 47 -2.63 -11.90 -0.89
C ALA A 47 -2.84 -11.33 -2.31
N LEU A 48 -1.83 -11.37 -3.17
CA LEU A 48 -1.96 -10.94 -4.57
C LEU A 48 -2.95 -11.82 -5.36
N MET A 49 -2.98 -13.12 -5.09
CA MET A 49 -3.98 -14.00 -5.71
C MET A 49 -5.41 -13.68 -5.27
N LYS A 50 -5.60 -13.19 -4.05
CA LYS A 50 -6.92 -12.84 -3.50
C LYS A 50 -7.38 -11.43 -3.91
N TYR A 51 -6.46 -10.47 -3.93
CA TYR A 51 -6.78 -9.04 -4.02
C TYR A 51 -6.24 -8.34 -5.28
N GLU A 52 -5.45 -9.03 -6.12
CA GLU A 52 -4.77 -8.54 -7.33
C GLU A 52 -3.68 -7.48 -7.07
N THR A 53 -3.98 -6.50 -6.23
CA THR A 53 -3.08 -5.43 -5.81
C THR A 53 -3.01 -5.37 -4.29
N ILE A 54 -1.86 -4.93 -3.77
CA ILE A 54 -1.63 -4.76 -2.33
C ILE A 54 -1.08 -3.35 -2.07
N ASP A 55 -1.63 -2.68 -1.06
CA ASP A 55 -1.21 -1.35 -0.63
C ASP A 55 -0.15 -1.38 0.48
N ALA A 56 0.38 -0.21 0.84
CA ALA A 56 1.41 -0.12 1.88
C ALA A 56 0.96 -0.66 3.25
N LYS A 57 -0.31 -0.53 3.63
CA LYS A 57 -0.82 -1.02 4.91
C LYS A 57 -0.90 -2.54 4.92
N GLN A 58 -1.23 -3.15 3.78
CA GLN A 58 -1.22 -4.59 3.58
C GLN A 58 0.21 -5.14 3.60
N ILE A 59 1.18 -4.41 3.04
CA ILE A 59 2.61 -4.74 3.18
C ILE A 59 3.04 -4.69 4.66
N ASP A 60 2.63 -3.69 5.42
CA ASP A 60 2.94 -3.62 6.86
C ASP A 60 2.42 -4.83 7.63
N ASP A 61 1.23 -5.33 7.28
CA ASP A 61 0.67 -6.54 7.89
C ASP A 61 1.47 -7.80 7.52
N LEU A 62 1.89 -7.92 6.25
CA LEU A 62 2.78 -8.99 5.79
C LEU A 62 4.10 -9.00 6.56
N MET A 63 4.72 -7.81 6.73
CA MET A 63 5.98 -7.67 7.46
C MET A 63 5.84 -7.99 8.96
N LYS A 64 4.64 -7.80 9.53
CA LYS A 64 4.30 -8.19 10.91
C LYS A 64 3.92 -9.66 11.05
N ARG A 65 3.89 -10.43 9.96
CA ARG A 65 3.44 -11.84 9.92
C ARG A 65 2.02 -12.01 10.45
N THR A 66 1.15 -11.06 10.11
CA THR A 66 -0.28 -11.08 10.44
C THR A 66 -1.11 -11.24 9.17
N ASP A 67 -2.34 -11.73 9.31
CA ASP A 67 -3.27 -11.85 8.18
C ASP A 67 -3.50 -10.50 7.49
N VAL A 68 -3.46 -10.53 6.16
CA VAL A 68 -3.58 -9.33 5.33
C VAL A 68 -5.02 -8.86 5.30
N ARG A 69 -5.23 -7.60 5.69
CA ARG A 69 -6.54 -6.94 5.59
C ARG A 69 -7.00 -6.82 4.13
N PRO A 70 -8.32 -6.75 3.87
CA PRO A 70 -8.82 -6.42 2.55
C PRO A 70 -8.41 -5.00 2.12
N PRO A 71 -8.28 -4.73 0.80
CA PRO A 71 -8.05 -3.39 0.27
C PRO A 71 -9.12 -2.38 0.72
N ALA A 72 -8.79 -1.09 0.72
CA ALA A 72 -9.70 -0.02 1.17
C ALA A 72 -11.03 0.03 0.39
N ASP A 73 -11.01 -0.31 -0.90
CA ASP A 73 -12.17 -0.29 -1.79
C ASP A 73 -12.81 -1.68 -1.96
N TRP A 74 -12.48 -2.65 -1.11
CA TRP A 74 -13.00 -4.02 -1.17
C TRP A 74 -14.39 -4.09 -0.54
N ASP A 75 -15.44 -4.12 -1.37
CA ASP A 75 -16.83 -4.31 -0.94
C ASP A 75 -17.14 -5.81 -0.83
N ASP A 76 -17.25 -6.32 0.40
CA ASP A 76 -17.44 -7.74 0.72
C ASP A 76 -18.91 -8.19 0.52
N SER A 77 -19.54 -7.76 -0.58
CA SER A 77 -20.94 -8.08 -0.88
C SER A 77 -21.19 -9.57 -1.18
N ALA A 78 -20.16 -10.41 -1.16
CA ALA A 78 -20.26 -11.86 -1.35
C ALA A 78 -20.54 -12.66 -0.05
N SER A 79 -20.81 -12.00 1.09
CA SER A 79 -21.29 -12.70 2.31
C SER A 79 -22.38 -11.93 3.05
N SER A 80 -23.56 -11.82 2.43
CA SER A 80 -24.82 -11.77 3.17
C SER A 80 -25.96 -12.35 2.34
N GLY A 81 -25.96 -13.67 2.19
CA GLY A 81 -27.17 -14.44 1.89
C GLY A 81 -28.01 -14.53 3.16
N GLY A 82 -28.91 -13.57 3.35
CA GLY A 82 -29.81 -13.50 4.51
C GLY A 82 -31.08 -12.74 4.17
N ASP A 83 -31.92 -13.38 3.35
CA ASP A 83 -33.27 -12.94 3.04
C ASP A 83 -34.11 -12.75 4.32
N LYS A 84 -34.59 -11.53 4.58
CA LYS A 84 -35.78 -11.30 5.43
C LYS A 84 -36.47 -9.98 5.09
N PRO A 85 -37.69 -10.00 4.52
CA PRO A 85 -38.55 -8.83 4.45
C PRO A 85 -39.43 -8.77 5.71
N SER A 86 -39.36 -7.68 6.48
CA SER A 86 -40.34 -7.31 7.50
C SER A 86 -39.98 -5.90 8.00
N GLY A 87 -40.76 -4.83 7.82
CA GLY A 87 -42.21 -4.73 7.93
C GLY A 87 -42.63 -4.44 9.37
N GLY A 88 -42.43 -3.22 9.88
CA GLY A 88 -43.01 -2.77 11.15
C GLY A 88 -42.24 -1.67 11.88
N ALA A 89 -42.86 -0.49 12.06
CA ALA A 89 -42.38 0.63 12.87
C ALA A 89 -42.29 0.28 14.38
N PRO A 90 -41.63 1.13 15.20
CA PRO A 90 -42.44 2.12 15.90
C PRO A 90 -41.81 3.52 15.96
N VAL A 91 -42.64 4.51 15.65
CA VAL A 91 -42.51 5.88 16.13
C VAL A 91 -42.50 5.89 17.66
N ARG A 92 -41.50 6.51 18.27
CA ARG A 92 -41.56 6.94 19.68
C ARG A 92 -41.43 8.45 19.73
N GLU A 93 -42.55 9.07 20.06
CA GLU A 93 -42.72 10.48 20.36
C GLU A 93 -42.25 10.75 21.80
N GLY A 94 -41.45 11.80 22.01
CA GLY A 94 -40.97 12.17 23.34
C GLY A 94 -39.95 13.31 23.38
N GLU A 95 -40.48 14.52 23.56
CA GLU A 95 -39.94 15.70 24.27
C GLU A 95 -38.77 16.53 23.70
N ILE A 96 -39.14 17.77 23.35
CA ILE A 96 -38.30 18.94 23.03
C ILE A 96 -37.66 19.49 24.32
N LYS A 97 -36.35 19.78 24.31
CA LYS A 97 -35.75 20.94 24.98
C LYS A 97 -34.59 21.50 24.14
N ASN A 98 -34.72 22.78 23.79
CA ASN A 98 -33.67 23.62 23.19
C ASN A 98 -32.49 23.78 24.15
N ASP A 99 -31.27 23.90 23.63
CA ASP A 99 -30.40 25.04 23.89
C ASP A 99 -29.28 25.10 22.82
N GLY A 100 -29.03 26.32 22.33
CA GLY A 100 -28.34 26.59 21.08
C GLY A 100 -26.83 26.27 21.05
N VAL A 101 -26.29 26.26 19.83
CA VAL A 101 -25.01 26.89 19.46
C VAL A 101 -24.88 26.89 17.92
N ASP A 102 -24.61 28.08 17.43
CA ASP A 102 -24.27 28.62 16.10
C ASP A 102 -24.09 27.71 14.86
N LYS A 103 -24.82 28.11 13.81
CA LYS A 103 -24.53 27.74 12.41
C LYS A 103 -23.36 28.58 11.89
N PRO A 104 -22.31 28.02 11.26
CA PRO A 104 -21.36 28.83 10.52
C PRO A 104 -22.02 29.34 9.23
N SER A 105 -22.13 30.66 9.13
CA SER A 105 -22.57 31.38 7.93
C SER A 105 -21.56 31.23 6.81
N VAL A 106 -21.98 30.65 5.68
CA VAL A 106 -21.18 30.56 4.45
C VAL A 106 -21.05 31.97 3.86
N GLY A 107 -19.84 32.53 3.89
CA GLY A 107 -19.54 33.86 3.36
C GLY A 107 -19.83 33.95 1.85
N LYS A 108 -20.50 35.03 1.44
CA LYS A 108 -20.70 35.38 0.02
C LYS A 108 -19.40 35.99 -0.55
N PRO A 109 -19.10 35.76 -1.84
CA PRO A 109 -17.86 36.23 -2.47
C PRO A 109 -18.01 37.68 -2.94
N GLY A 110 -17.03 38.51 -2.61
CA GLY A 110 -16.87 39.84 -3.18
C GLY A 110 -16.83 40.96 -2.15
N ASP A 111 -15.62 41.34 -1.74
CA ASP A 111 -15.20 42.73 -1.63
C ASP A 111 -13.68 42.77 -1.36
N LEU A 112 -12.92 43.13 -2.40
CA LEU A 112 -11.52 43.53 -2.31
C LEU A 112 -11.48 45.02 -1.97
N PRO A 113 -10.75 45.47 -0.94
CA PRO A 113 -10.42 46.88 -0.82
C PRO A 113 -9.16 47.24 -1.62
N SER A 114 -9.23 48.41 -2.24
CA SER A 114 -8.19 49.13 -2.99
C SER A 114 -6.95 49.52 -2.18
#